data_AF-A0A317SDK9-F1
#
_entry.id   AF-A0A317SDK9-F1
#
_cell.length_a   1.000
_cell.length_b   1.000
_cell.length_c   1.000
_cell.angle_alpha   90.00
_cell.angle_beta   90.00
_cell.angle_gamma   90.00
#
_symmetry.space_group_name_H-M   'P 1'
#
loop_
_entity.id
_entity.type
_entity.pdbx_description
1 polymer ?
#
loop_
_entity_poly.entity_id
_entity_poly.type
_entity_poly.pdbx_seq_one_letter_code
_entity_poly.pdbx_strand_id
1 'polypeptide(L)'
;MSKDPVLENLQKQCKAAGLPTKGSKAQLTKRLKDWRECKESSPENEDYPKCDAILATDAGTKMDAKVALGQALQEGELEVERVRRAIFVGNRRGLDLADLQQRVHVVEHKTASLKDEIAFLKDGLGQMNDRLSTLTLALREYRQVRERFISTFKRDKLKNDTKTDRKIIQGGNITAHGGDAAADALLYEG
;
A
#
# COMPACT_ATOMS: atom_id res chain seq x y z
N MET A 1 -54.28 29.79 -37.33
CA MET A 1 -53.53 28.54 -37.10
C MET A 1 -53.63 28.19 -35.63
N SER A 2 -54.49 27.23 -35.28
CA SER A 2 -54.63 26.76 -33.88
C SER A 2 -53.33 26.14 -33.42
N LYS A 3 -52.73 26.68 -32.36
CA LYS A 3 -51.58 26.05 -31.70
C LYS A 3 -52.09 24.78 -31.03
N ASP A 4 -51.41 23.65 -31.28
CA ASP A 4 -51.76 22.38 -30.66
C ASP A 4 -51.75 22.50 -29.12
N PRO A 5 -52.89 22.34 -28.43
CA PRO A 5 -52.98 22.56 -26.98
C PRO A 5 -52.06 21.61 -26.20
N VAL A 6 -51.76 20.45 -26.78
CA VAL A 6 -50.85 19.45 -26.19
C VAL A 6 -49.40 19.90 -26.25
N LEU A 7 -48.98 20.57 -27.32
CA LEU A 7 -47.61 21.07 -27.45
C LEU A 7 -47.35 22.20 -26.46
N GLU A 8 -48.33 23.09 -26.29
CA GLU A 8 -48.24 24.21 -25.36
C GLU A 8 -48.18 23.74 -23.89
N ASN A 9 -48.91 22.66 -23.56
CA ASN A 9 -48.83 22.04 -22.24
C ASN A 9 -47.43 21.44 -21.96
N LEU A 10 -46.86 20.72 -22.93
CA LEU A 10 -45.50 20.16 -22.79
C LEU A 10 -44.43 21.26 -22.63
N GLN A 11 -44.56 22.37 -23.35
CA GLN A 11 -43.66 23.51 -23.20
C GLN A 11 -43.76 24.16 -21.83
N LYS A 12 -44.98 24.28 -21.26
CA LYS A 12 -45.18 24.76 -19.89
C LYS A 12 -44.55 23.83 -18.86
N GLN A 13 -44.69 22.51 -19.03
CA GLN A 13 -44.05 21.52 -18.15
C GLN A 13 -42.53 21.59 -18.23
N CYS A 14 -41.95 21.68 -19.44
CA CYS A 14 -40.51 21.87 -19.60
C CYS A 14 -40.04 23.18 -18.94
N LYS A 15 -40.79 24.28 -19.09
CA LYS A 15 -40.44 25.57 -18.48
C LYS A 15 -40.46 25.50 -16.95
N ALA A 16 -41.44 24.84 -16.37
CA ALA A 16 -41.54 24.63 -14.92
C ALA A 16 -40.37 23.76 -14.39
N ALA A 17 -39.90 22.80 -15.18
CA ALA A 17 -38.74 21.97 -14.87
C ALA A 17 -37.38 22.63 -15.19
N GLY A 18 -37.35 23.88 -15.65
CA GLY A 18 -36.11 24.57 -16.06
C GLY A 18 -35.48 24.05 -17.36
N LEU A 19 -36.22 23.27 -18.15
CA LEU A 19 -35.74 22.63 -19.38
C LEU A 19 -36.01 23.50 -20.63
N PRO A 20 -35.22 23.31 -21.71
CA PRO A 20 -35.46 23.99 -22.98
C PRO A 20 -36.86 23.70 -23.55
N THR A 21 -37.60 24.75 -23.93
CA THR A 21 -38.99 24.68 -24.40
C THR A 21 -39.14 24.57 -25.92
N LYS A 22 -38.03 24.65 -26.67
CA LYS A 22 -38.03 24.50 -28.13
C LYS A 22 -37.91 23.03 -28.52
N GLY A 23 -38.66 22.64 -29.56
CA GLY A 23 -38.62 21.30 -30.14
C GLY A 23 -39.99 20.77 -30.56
N SER A 24 -39.99 19.62 -31.24
CA SER A 24 -41.20 18.88 -31.58
C SER A 24 -41.80 18.20 -30.34
N LYS A 25 -43.08 17.80 -30.41
CA LYS A 25 -43.80 17.12 -29.33
C LYS A 25 -43.00 15.92 -28.76
N ALA A 26 -42.47 15.07 -29.64
CA ALA A 26 -41.69 13.90 -29.24
C ALA A 26 -40.39 14.28 -28.49
N GLN A 27 -39.73 15.36 -28.91
CA GLN A 27 -38.51 15.84 -28.25
C GLN A 27 -38.81 16.36 -26.83
N LEU A 28 -39.90 17.10 -26.65
CA LEU A 28 -40.30 17.60 -25.33
C LEU A 28 -40.72 16.47 -24.39
N THR A 29 -41.49 15.49 -24.90
CA THR A 29 -41.89 14.32 -24.10
C THR A 29 -40.69 13.47 -23.68
N LYS A 30 -39.75 13.20 -24.59
CA LYS A 30 -38.52 12.49 -24.26
C LYS A 30 -37.71 13.23 -23.22
N ARG A 31 -37.54 14.55 -23.38
CA ARG A 31 -36.78 15.40 -22.45
C ARG A 31 -37.39 15.43 -21.04
N LEU A 32 -38.74 15.42 -20.94
CA LEU A 32 -39.43 15.33 -19.65
C LEU A 32 -39.34 13.94 -19.01
N LYS A 33 -39.25 12.88 -19.82
CA LYS A 33 -39.06 11.52 -19.35
C LYS A 33 -37.64 11.32 -18.83
N ASP A 34 -36.63 11.73 -19.61
CA ASP A 34 -35.22 11.68 -19.24
C ASP A 34 -34.94 12.52 -17.98
N TRP A 35 -35.59 13.70 -17.84
CA TRP A 35 -35.50 14.52 -16.64
C TRP A 35 -36.13 13.85 -15.41
N ARG A 36 -37.27 13.17 -15.57
CA ARG A 36 -37.89 12.42 -14.47
C ARG A 36 -37.02 11.24 -14.03
N GLU A 37 -36.49 10.48 -14.98
CA GLU A 37 -35.58 9.36 -14.70
C GLU A 37 -34.26 9.82 -14.06
N CYS A 38 -33.73 10.99 -14.44
CA CYS A 38 -32.57 11.61 -13.76
C CYS A 38 -32.93 12.16 -12.37
N LYS A 39 -34.14 12.69 -12.19
CA LYS A 39 -34.59 13.20 -10.88
C LYS A 39 -34.90 12.07 -9.89
N GLU A 40 -35.36 10.92 -10.38
CA GLU A 40 -35.61 9.72 -9.55
C GLU A 40 -34.33 8.91 -9.26
N SER A 41 -33.26 9.08 -10.05
CA SER A 41 -31.95 8.47 -9.80
C SER A 41 -30.97 9.36 -9.03
N SER A 42 -31.31 10.64 -8.85
CA SER A 42 -30.62 11.52 -7.90
C SER A 42 -31.29 11.36 -6.53
N PRO A 43 -30.56 11.02 -5.45
CA PRO A 43 -31.12 10.99 -4.10
C PRO A 43 -31.27 12.43 -3.60
N GLU A 44 -32.10 13.23 -4.25
CA GLU A 44 -32.61 14.49 -3.71
C GLU A 44 -33.90 14.19 -2.96
N ASN A 45 -33.78 13.39 -1.90
CA ASN A 45 -34.65 13.61 -0.75
C ASN A 45 -34.03 14.76 0.04
N GLU A 46 -34.85 15.77 0.30
CA GLU A 46 -34.61 16.79 1.31
C GLU A 46 -34.32 16.10 2.65
N ASP A 47 -33.05 15.89 2.93
CA ASP A 47 -32.52 15.67 4.26
C ASP A 47 -31.19 16.41 4.23
N TYR A 48 -31.04 17.44 5.08
CA TYR A 48 -29.76 18.09 5.29
C TYR A 48 -28.66 17.01 5.36
N PRO A 49 -27.42 17.23 4.88
CA PRO A 49 -26.34 16.28 5.11
C PRO A 49 -26.22 16.11 6.62
N LYS A 50 -26.84 15.05 7.14
CA LYS A 50 -27.00 14.80 8.57
C LYS A 50 -25.59 14.66 9.08
N CYS A 51 -25.11 15.71 9.74
CA CYS A 51 -23.70 15.87 10.04
C CYS A 51 -23.22 14.62 10.77
N ASP A 52 -22.14 14.01 10.27
CA ASP A 52 -21.45 12.92 10.96
C ASP A 52 -20.77 13.51 12.20
N ALA A 53 -21.51 13.59 13.30
CA ALA A 53 -20.99 14.08 14.56
C ALA A 53 -20.44 12.90 15.37
N ILE A 54 -19.11 12.80 15.42
CA ILE A 54 -18.39 11.92 16.34
C ILE A 54 -17.82 12.80 17.44
N LEU A 55 -18.37 12.70 18.65
CA LEU A 55 -17.78 13.33 19.83
C LEU A 55 -17.02 12.26 20.63
N ALA A 56 -15.68 12.33 20.61
CA ALA A 56 -14.86 11.58 21.55
C ALA A 56 -14.78 12.38 22.87
N THR A 57 -15.13 11.78 24.00
CA THR A 57 -14.97 12.41 25.31
C THR A 57 -13.98 11.62 26.15
N ASP A 58 -12.90 12.28 26.56
CA ASP A 58 -12.04 11.80 27.62
C ASP A 58 -12.67 12.21 28.97
N ALA A 59 -13.10 11.22 29.74
CA ALA A 59 -13.58 11.32 31.13
C ALA A 59 -14.83 12.20 31.37
N GLY A 60 -16.00 11.66 31.04
CA GLY A 60 -17.31 12.11 31.56
C GLY A 60 -18.33 10.98 31.45
N THR A 61 -19.22 10.86 32.45
CA THR A 61 -20.22 9.78 32.57
C THR A 61 -21.05 9.60 31.29
N LYS A 62 -21.07 8.37 30.75
CA LYS A 62 -21.72 7.95 29.49
C LYS A 62 -23.13 8.53 29.26
N MET A 63 -23.90 8.66 30.34
CA MET A 63 -25.26 9.20 30.30
C MET A 63 -25.28 10.68 29.92
N ASP A 64 -24.38 11.47 30.49
CA ASP A 64 -24.38 12.94 30.34
C ASP A 64 -23.94 13.35 28.95
N ALA A 65 -22.96 12.63 28.36
CA ALA A 65 -22.56 12.82 26.97
C ALA A 65 -23.71 12.52 25.99
N LYS A 66 -24.47 11.44 26.24
CA LYS A 66 -25.63 11.08 25.41
C LYS A 66 -26.75 12.11 25.52
N VAL A 67 -27.03 12.62 26.73
CA VAL A 67 -28.05 13.66 26.95
C VAL A 67 -27.65 14.98 26.31
N ALA A 68 -26.42 15.46 26.53
CA ALA A 68 -25.94 16.70 25.94
C ALA A 68 -25.91 16.66 24.42
N LEU A 69 -25.50 15.52 23.83
CA LEU A 69 -25.47 15.34 22.38
C LEU A 69 -26.87 15.19 21.78
N GLY A 70 -27.78 14.47 22.45
CA GLY A 70 -29.18 14.32 22.03
C GLY A 70 -29.96 15.63 22.11
N GLN A 71 -29.58 16.54 23.02
CA GLN A 71 -30.11 17.91 23.05
C GLN A 71 -29.57 18.78 21.91
N ALA A 72 -28.31 18.57 21.50
CA ALA A 72 -27.69 19.30 20.39
C ALA A 72 -28.14 18.81 19.00
N LEU A 73 -28.41 17.50 18.88
CA LEU A 73 -28.93 16.85 17.68
C LEU A 73 -30.42 16.59 17.88
N GLN A 74 -31.27 17.57 17.56
CA GLN A 74 -32.73 17.40 17.60
C GLN A 74 -33.12 16.08 16.86
N GLU A 75 -33.61 15.11 17.64
CA GLU A 75 -34.36 13.90 17.20
C GLU A 75 -33.59 12.66 16.67
N GLY A 76 -32.26 12.54 16.86
CA GLY A 76 -31.52 11.32 16.48
C GLY A 76 -31.41 10.24 17.57
N GLU A 77 -31.62 8.96 17.24
CA GLU A 77 -31.28 7.83 18.13
C GLU A 77 -29.74 7.68 18.21
N LEU A 78 -29.18 8.00 19.39
CA LEU A 78 -27.75 7.93 19.64
C LEU A 78 -27.37 6.61 20.30
N GLU A 79 -26.38 5.95 19.71
CA GLU A 79 -25.77 4.73 20.21
C GLU A 79 -24.45 5.05 20.93
N VAL A 80 -24.05 4.16 21.83
CA VAL A 80 -22.77 4.26 22.53
C VAL A 80 -22.01 2.97 22.31
N GLU A 81 -20.89 3.08 21.61
CA GLU A 81 -20.03 1.95 21.31
C GLU A 81 -18.65 2.16 21.92
N ARG A 82 -18.03 1.04 22.34
CA ARG A 82 -16.68 1.04 22.86
C ARG A 82 -15.73 0.49 21.82
N VAL A 83 -15.03 1.36 21.11
CA VAL A 83 -14.01 0.97 20.13
C VAL A 83 -12.64 1.03 20.80
N ARG A 84 -12.01 -0.13 21.00
CA ARG A 84 -10.63 -0.30 21.50
C ARG A 84 -10.25 0.58 22.70
N ARG A 85 -11.14 0.64 23.70
CA ARG A 85 -11.02 1.35 25.00
C ARG A 85 -11.51 2.80 25.01
N ALA A 86 -11.71 3.44 23.87
CA ALA A 86 -12.39 4.73 23.78
C ALA A 86 -13.92 4.52 23.69
N ILE A 87 -14.68 5.45 24.28
CA ILE A 87 -16.15 5.43 24.24
C ILE A 87 -16.58 6.47 23.22
N PHE A 88 -17.30 6.03 22.20
CA PHE A 88 -17.84 6.89 21.16
C PHE A 88 -19.35 6.97 21.35
N VAL A 89 -19.89 8.19 21.19
CA VAL A 89 -21.32 8.44 21.18
C VAL A 89 -21.65 9.10 19.85
N GLY A 90 -22.57 8.50 19.10
CA GLY A 90 -22.92 8.97 17.78
C GLY A 90 -24.10 8.20 17.19
N ASN A 91 -24.55 8.64 16.03
CA ASN A 91 -25.41 7.80 15.19
C ASN A 91 -24.60 6.62 14.63
N ARG A 92 -25.29 5.62 14.08
CA ARG A 92 -24.63 4.41 13.55
C ARG A 92 -23.53 4.72 12.51
N ARG A 93 -23.76 5.71 11.64
CA ARG A 93 -22.77 6.14 10.63
C ARG A 93 -21.50 6.73 11.25
N GLY A 94 -21.64 7.55 12.28
CA GLY A 94 -20.50 8.12 13.02
C GLY A 94 -19.73 7.05 13.79
N LEU A 95 -20.41 6.06 14.37
CA LEU A 95 -19.74 4.92 15.01
C LEU A 95 -18.99 4.04 14.01
N ASP A 96 -19.60 3.73 12.85
CA ASP A 96 -18.95 3.00 11.76
C ASP A 96 -17.70 3.74 11.25
N LEU A 97 -17.76 5.07 11.15
CA LEU A 97 -16.63 5.91 10.75
C LEU A 97 -15.52 5.94 11.82
N ALA A 98 -15.87 6.00 13.11
CA ALA A 98 -14.91 5.91 14.20
C ALA A 98 -14.18 4.55 14.23
N ASP A 99 -14.91 3.44 14.03
CA ASP A 99 -14.32 2.11 13.89
C ASP A 99 -13.40 2.03 12.66
N LEU A 100 -13.84 2.56 11.52
CA LEU A 100 -13.05 2.58 10.30
C LEU A 100 -11.75 3.36 10.49
N GLN A 101 -11.80 4.55 11.10
CA GLN A 101 -10.62 5.36 11.39
C GLN A 101 -9.61 4.59 12.25
N GLN A 102 -10.10 3.87 13.27
CA GLN A 102 -9.23 3.06 14.11
C GLN A 102 -8.62 1.88 13.36
N ARG A 103 -9.37 1.23 12.48
CA ARG A 103 -8.87 0.15 11.62
C ARG A 103 -7.81 0.66 10.65
N VAL A 104 -8.01 1.83 10.07
CA VAL A 104 -7.02 2.50 9.21
C VAL A 104 -5.73 2.74 9.98
N HIS A 105 -5.79 3.34 11.17
CA HIS A 105 -4.61 3.59 12.00
C HIS A 105 -3.80 2.31 12.30
N VAL A 106 -4.51 1.20 12.56
CA VAL A 106 -3.87 -0.10 12.85
C VAL A 106 -3.22 -0.69 11.62
N VAL A 107 -3.86 -0.56 10.46
CA VAL A 107 -3.28 -0.98 9.18
C VAL A 107 -2.05 -0.14 8.86
N GLU A 108 -2.12 1.18 9.02
CA GLU A 108 -0.98 2.09 8.81
C GLU A 108 0.21 1.71 9.69
N HIS A 109 0.00 1.46 10.98
CA HIS A 109 1.06 1.02 11.88
C HIS A 109 1.66 -0.33 11.43
N LYS A 110 0.83 -1.30 11.03
CA LYS A 110 1.33 -2.57 10.50
C LYS A 110 2.10 -2.38 9.20
N THR A 111 1.65 -1.50 8.31
CA THR A 111 2.34 -1.18 7.06
C THR A 111 3.69 -0.55 7.32
N ALA A 112 3.79 0.38 8.28
CA ALA A 112 5.07 0.96 8.70
C ALA A 112 6.02 -0.12 9.25
N SER A 113 5.54 -0.94 10.19
CA SER A 113 6.33 -2.03 10.77
C SER A 113 6.83 -3.04 9.72
N LEU A 114 5.99 -3.44 8.78
CA LEU A 114 6.38 -4.36 7.71
C LEU A 114 7.37 -3.72 6.73
N LYS A 115 7.25 -2.41 6.49
CA LYS A 115 8.21 -1.67 5.65
C LYS A 115 9.60 -1.67 6.28
N ASP A 116 9.68 -1.47 7.60
CA ASP A 116 10.94 -1.51 8.34
C ASP A 116 11.56 -2.91 8.32
N GLU A 117 10.75 -3.96 8.50
CA GLU A 117 11.21 -5.36 8.40
C GLU A 117 11.73 -5.69 6.99
N ILE A 118 11.04 -5.23 5.94
CA ILE A 118 11.50 -5.38 4.56
C ILE A 118 12.84 -4.66 4.35
N ALA A 119 13.03 -3.47 4.91
CA ALA A 119 14.29 -2.74 4.81
C ALA A 119 15.42 -3.51 5.51
N PHE A 120 15.17 -4.02 6.70
CA PHE A 120 16.13 -4.85 7.45
C PHE A 120 16.51 -6.13 6.70
N LEU A 121 15.53 -6.85 6.16
CA LEU A 121 15.77 -8.08 5.39
C LEU A 121 16.54 -7.81 4.08
N LYS A 122 16.27 -6.68 3.42
CA LYS A 122 17.03 -6.27 2.22
C LYS A 122 18.49 -5.98 2.53
N ASP A 123 18.76 -5.31 3.64
CA ASP A 123 20.13 -5.05 4.08
C ASP A 123 20.88 -6.36 4.36
N GLY A 124 20.26 -7.28 5.11
CA GLY A 124 20.82 -8.60 5.37
C GLY A 124 21.07 -9.42 4.10
N LEU A 125 20.18 -9.32 3.11
CA LEU A 125 20.37 -9.95 1.80
C LEU A 125 21.57 -9.34 1.05
N GLY A 126 21.76 -8.02 1.13
CA GLY A 126 22.92 -7.32 0.59
C GLY A 126 24.22 -7.86 1.18
N GLN A 127 24.33 -7.86 2.52
CA GLN A 127 25.51 -8.39 3.22
C GLN A 127 25.79 -9.86 2.87
N MET A 128 24.75 -10.69 2.77
CA MET A 128 24.90 -12.09 2.39
C MET A 128 25.40 -12.23 0.94
N ASN A 129 24.89 -11.41 0.02
CA ASN A 129 25.30 -11.41 -1.37
C ASN A 129 26.75 -10.93 -1.55
N ASP A 130 27.19 -9.94 -0.77
CA ASP A 130 28.58 -9.46 -0.78
C ASP A 130 29.52 -10.57 -0.31
N ARG A 131 29.17 -11.26 0.79
CA ARG A 131 29.94 -12.42 1.28
C ARG A 131 30.02 -13.55 0.26
N LEU A 132 28.91 -13.85 -0.43
CA LEU A 132 28.90 -14.85 -1.50
C LEU A 132 29.77 -14.43 -2.69
N SER A 133 29.78 -13.14 -3.02
CA SER A 133 30.62 -12.58 -4.09
C SER A 133 32.11 -12.73 -3.73
N THR A 134 32.51 -12.33 -2.53
CA THR A 134 33.88 -12.52 -2.02
C THR A 134 34.28 -13.99 -2.02
N LEU A 135 33.42 -14.88 -1.52
CA LEU A 135 33.71 -16.32 -1.51
C LEU A 135 33.84 -16.89 -2.93
N THR A 136 33.00 -16.43 -3.86
CA THR A 136 33.04 -16.87 -5.26
C THR A 136 34.33 -16.41 -5.95
N LEU A 137 34.80 -15.20 -5.67
CA LEU A 137 36.08 -14.69 -6.17
C LEU A 137 37.25 -15.52 -5.60
N ALA A 138 37.26 -15.75 -4.29
CA ALA A 138 38.30 -16.52 -3.61
C ALA A 138 38.33 -18.01 -4.04
N LEU A 139 37.21 -18.58 -4.49
CA LEU A 139 37.12 -20.00 -4.86
C LEU A 139 38.11 -20.39 -5.96
N ARG A 140 38.33 -19.51 -6.94
CA ARG A 140 39.27 -19.78 -8.05
C ARG A 140 40.70 -19.89 -7.53
N GLU A 141 41.09 -18.95 -6.67
CA GLU A 141 42.44 -18.88 -6.11
C GLU A 141 42.68 -20.04 -5.15
N TYR A 142 41.71 -20.33 -4.28
CA TYR A 142 41.74 -21.49 -3.39
C TYR A 142 41.91 -22.80 -4.16
N ARG A 143 41.18 -22.98 -5.29
CA ARG A 143 41.34 -24.15 -6.16
C ARG A 143 42.77 -24.26 -6.68
N GLN A 144 43.36 -23.16 -7.17
CA GLN A 144 44.72 -23.15 -7.70
C GLN A 144 45.77 -23.49 -6.62
N VAL A 145 45.62 -22.95 -5.41
CA VAL A 145 46.50 -23.25 -4.27
C VAL A 145 46.38 -24.72 -3.87
N ARG A 146 45.16 -25.27 -3.82
CA ARG A 146 44.92 -26.69 -3.54
C ARG A 146 45.51 -27.60 -4.61
N GLU A 147 45.30 -27.29 -5.89
CA GLU A 147 45.85 -28.05 -7.01
C GLU A 147 47.38 -28.05 -6.97
N ARG A 148 48.01 -26.90 -6.72
CA ARG A 148 49.45 -26.79 -6.48
C ARG A 148 49.92 -27.69 -5.34
N PHE A 149 49.23 -27.67 -4.19
CA PHE A 149 49.60 -28.51 -3.05
C PHE A 149 49.59 -29.99 -3.43
N ILE A 150 48.54 -30.47 -4.08
CA ILE A 150 48.40 -31.87 -4.52
C ILE A 150 49.50 -32.23 -5.52
N SER A 151 49.74 -31.41 -6.54
CA SER A 151 50.79 -31.66 -7.53
C SER A 151 52.19 -31.61 -6.93
N THR A 152 52.43 -30.72 -5.95
CA THR A 152 53.69 -30.68 -5.20
C THR A 152 53.89 -31.95 -4.38
N PHE A 153 52.84 -32.44 -3.72
CA PHE A 153 52.89 -33.71 -3.01
C PHE A 153 53.21 -34.90 -3.94
N LYS A 154 52.60 -34.95 -5.13
CA LYS A 154 52.92 -35.96 -6.15
C LYS A 154 54.41 -35.93 -6.54
N ARG A 155 54.98 -34.75 -6.78
CA ARG A 155 56.39 -34.57 -7.12
C ARG A 155 57.32 -34.97 -5.97
N ASP A 156 57.01 -34.53 -4.75
CA ASP A 156 57.96 -34.60 -3.64
C ASP A 156 57.89 -35.91 -2.87
N LYS A 157 56.69 -36.49 -2.74
CA LYS A 157 56.44 -37.71 -1.96
C LYS A 157 56.21 -38.93 -2.84
N LEU A 158 55.40 -38.81 -3.89
CA LEU A 158 55.04 -39.95 -4.75
C LEU A 158 56.01 -40.16 -5.91
N LYS A 159 56.82 -39.15 -6.26
CA LYS A 159 57.81 -39.18 -7.35
C LYS A 159 57.23 -39.57 -8.71
N ASN A 160 55.96 -39.24 -8.95
CA ASN A 160 55.22 -39.59 -10.18
C ASN A 160 54.53 -38.38 -10.83
N ASP A 161 55.12 -37.19 -10.70
CA ASP A 161 54.57 -35.97 -11.30
C ASP A 161 54.60 -36.00 -12.83
N THR A 162 53.54 -35.48 -13.42
CA THR A 162 53.44 -35.30 -14.88
C THR A 162 53.93 -33.89 -15.28
N LYS A 163 54.13 -33.68 -16.59
CA LYS A 163 54.36 -32.33 -17.13
C LYS A 163 53.20 -31.36 -16.78
N THR A 164 51.98 -31.88 -16.66
CA THR A 164 50.81 -31.10 -16.24
C THR A 164 50.93 -30.66 -14.78
N ASP A 165 51.36 -31.55 -13.89
CA ASP A 165 51.59 -31.21 -12.47
C ASP A 165 52.65 -30.10 -12.33
N ARG A 166 53.72 -30.12 -13.13
CA ARG A 166 54.73 -29.05 -13.13
C ARG A 166 54.15 -27.69 -13.56
N LYS A 167 53.25 -27.68 -14.55
CA LYS A 167 52.54 -26.45 -14.96
C LYS A 167 51.61 -25.94 -13.85
N ILE A 168 50.89 -26.83 -13.18
CA ILE A 168 50.02 -26.50 -12.04
C ILE A 168 50.85 -25.89 -10.89
N ILE A 169 52.02 -26.48 -10.57
CA ILE A 169 52.92 -25.95 -9.54
C ILE A 169 53.40 -24.55 -9.91
N GLN A 170 53.84 -24.34 -11.16
CA GLN A 170 54.32 -23.04 -11.61
C GLN A 170 53.20 -21.98 -11.60
N GLY A 171 52.01 -22.33 -12.08
CA GLY A 171 50.85 -21.43 -12.08
C GLY A 171 50.39 -21.09 -10.67
N GLY A 172 50.27 -22.09 -9.79
CA GLY A 172 49.86 -21.86 -8.41
C GLY A 172 50.90 -21.14 -7.56
N ASN A 173 52.19 -21.19 -7.92
CA ASN A 173 53.21 -20.35 -7.26
C ASN A 173 52.91 -18.85 -7.46
N ILE A 174 52.45 -18.46 -8.65
CA ILE A 174 52.09 -17.06 -8.94
C ILE A 174 50.93 -16.63 -8.05
N THR A 175 49.88 -17.45 -7.96
CA THR A 175 48.70 -17.16 -7.11
C THR A 175 49.06 -17.14 -5.62
N ALA A 176 49.83 -18.13 -5.15
CA ALA A 176 50.17 -18.24 -3.73
C ALA A 176 51.12 -17.13 -3.23
N HIS A 177 51.87 -16.49 -4.13
CA HIS A 177 52.79 -15.40 -3.81
C HIS A 177 52.28 -14.04 -4.31
N GLY A 178 51.14 -13.99 -4.99
CA GLY A 178 50.59 -12.79 -5.62
C GLY A 178 49.78 -11.88 -4.68
N GLY A 179 49.44 -12.36 -3.48
CA GLY A 179 48.48 -11.68 -2.59
C GLY A 179 47.04 -11.86 -3.06
N ASP A 180 46.09 -11.60 -2.17
CA ASP A 180 44.65 -11.58 -2.48
C ASP A 180 44.20 -10.12 -2.45
N ALA A 181 44.06 -9.53 -3.65
CA ALA A 181 43.74 -8.11 -3.77
C ALA A 181 42.38 -7.74 -3.15
N ALA A 182 41.44 -8.69 -3.04
CA ALA A 182 40.16 -8.46 -2.37
C ALA A 182 40.35 -8.46 -0.84
N ALA A 183 41.13 -9.40 -0.30
CA ALA A 183 41.52 -9.38 1.11
C ALA A 183 42.36 -8.14 1.47
N ASP A 184 43.25 -7.72 0.58
CA ASP A 184 44.08 -6.52 0.75
C ASP A 184 43.22 -5.25 0.73
N ALA A 185 42.18 -5.18 -0.13
CA ALA A 185 41.24 -4.06 -0.16
C ALA A 185 40.41 -3.96 1.12
N LEU A 186 40.01 -5.09 1.72
CA LEU A 186 39.30 -5.12 3.00
C LEU A 186 40.12 -4.56 4.18
N LEU A 187 41.45 -4.48 4.07
CA LEU A 187 42.29 -3.81 5.08
C LEU A 187 42.14 -2.27 5.06
N TYR A 188 41.56 -1.70 4.00
CA TYR A 188 41.39 -0.25 3.82
C TYR A 188 39.94 0.23 3.98
N GLU A 189 38.97 -0.69 4.04
CA GLU A 189 37.58 -0.40 4.39
C GLU A 189 37.44 -0.45 5.92
N GLY A 190 37.76 0.68 6.59
CA GLY A 190 37.62 0.85 8.04
C GLY A 190 36.18 0.98 8.52
#